data_AF-A0A368GND4-F1
#
_entry.id   AF-A0A368GND4-F1
#
_cell.length_a   1.000
_cell.length_b   1.000
_cell.length_c   1.000
_cell.angle_alpha   90.00
_cell.angle_beta   90.00
_cell.angle_gamma   90.00
#
_symmetry.space_group_name_H-M   'P 1'
#
loop_
_entity.id
_entity.type
_entity.pdbx_description
1 polymer ?
#
loop_
_entity_poly.entity_id
_entity_poly.type
_entity_poly.pdbx_seq_one_letter_code
_entity_poly.pdbx_strand_id
1 'polypeptide(L)'
;MQERYEASPASGKADQSFTCQYPDCKATIVWRPRYGKNRLVDHVRVHWGKEVKQCKLCDFKTTSFRNVRHHHKMSHPNMPYQGSLSIETKEDIKELLELWKKCFPGLLSQLTLWYFYRI
;
A
#
# COMPACT_ATOMS: atom_id res chain seq x y z
N MET A 1 -38.06 -22.50 33.42
CA MET A 1 -38.15 -22.27 31.97
C MET A 1 -37.64 -20.85 31.72
N GLN A 2 -36.34 -20.67 31.53
CA GLN A 2 -35.73 -19.40 31.14
C GLN A 2 -34.82 -19.70 29.98
N GLU A 3 -35.23 -19.17 28.84
CA GLU A 3 -34.77 -19.51 27.51
C GLU A 3 -33.43 -18.80 27.28
N ARG A 4 -32.37 -19.58 27.08
CA ARG A 4 -31.06 -19.05 26.68
C ARG A 4 -31.21 -18.53 25.25
N TYR A 5 -31.22 -17.21 25.12
CA TYR A 5 -30.98 -16.52 23.86
C TYR A 5 -29.55 -16.84 23.44
N GLU A 6 -29.40 -17.81 22.54
CA GLU A 6 -28.18 -18.07 21.81
C GLU A 6 -28.06 -16.98 20.74
N ALA A 7 -27.15 -16.03 20.98
CA ALA A 7 -26.79 -15.03 20.01
C ALA A 7 -26.24 -15.71 18.75
N SER A 8 -26.99 -15.63 17.65
CA SER A 8 -26.56 -16.05 16.32
C SER A 8 -25.17 -15.50 15.98
N PRO A 9 -24.27 -16.28 15.34
CA PRO A 9 -23.01 -15.76 14.86
C PRO A 9 -23.32 -14.78 13.73
N ALA A 10 -23.05 -13.50 13.97
CA ALA A 10 -22.97 -12.52 12.91
C ALA A 10 -21.91 -13.03 11.91
N SER A 11 -22.35 -13.37 10.70
CA SER A 11 -21.49 -13.77 9.58
C SER A 11 -20.52 -12.63 9.25
N GLY A 12 -19.41 -12.57 9.97
CA GLY A 12 -18.29 -11.69 9.71
C GLY A 12 -17.65 -12.11 8.39
N LYS A 13 -17.69 -11.24 7.39
CA LYS A 13 -16.97 -11.43 6.13
C LYS A 13 -15.52 -11.79 6.46
N ALA A 14 -15.08 -12.98 6.04
CA ALA A 14 -13.78 -13.54 6.37
C ALA A 14 -12.65 -12.54 6.09
N ASP A 15 -11.83 -12.26 7.10
CA ASP A 15 -10.58 -11.52 6.92
C ASP A 15 -9.68 -12.33 5.97
N GLN A 16 -9.37 -11.79 4.79
CA GLN A 16 -8.55 -12.50 3.79
C GLN A 16 -7.09 -12.17 4.03
N SER A 17 -6.24 -13.15 4.33
CA SER A 17 -4.80 -12.94 4.51
C SER A 17 -4.04 -13.31 3.24
N PHE A 18 -3.11 -12.45 2.83
CA PHE A 18 -2.20 -12.70 1.71
C PHE A 18 -0.77 -12.80 2.20
N THR A 19 -0.12 -13.91 1.91
CA THR A 19 1.30 -14.10 2.22
C THR A 19 2.13 -13.74 1.00
N CYS A 20 3.14 -12.91 1.20
CA CYS A 20 4.10 -12.54 0.17
C CYS A 20 4.92 -13.77 -0.25
N GLN A 21 5.11 -13.94 -1.55
CA GLN A 21 5.95 -15.00 -2.14
C GLN A 21 7.30 -14.48 -2.67
N TYR A 22 7.64 -13.23 -2.39
CA TYR A 22 8.92 -12.64 -2.82
C TYR A 22 10.10 -13.30 -2.10
N PRO A 23 11.25 -13.54 -2.76
CA PRO A 23 12.45 -14.09 -2.12
C PRO A 23 12.82 -13.31 -0.86
N ASP A 24 13.15 -14.00 0.22
CA ASP A 24 13.50 -13.41 1.52
C ASP A 24 12.36 -12.65 2.24
N CYS A 25 11.12 -12.71 1.75
CA CYS A 25 9.98 -12.05 2.36
C CYS A 25 8.89 -13.04 2.80
N LYS A 26 8.69 -13.18 4.11
CA LYS A 26 7.65 -14.01 4.74
C LYS A 26 6.49 -13.19 5.32
N ALA A 27 6.29 -11.97 4.82
CA ALA A 27 5.27 -11.08 5.36
C ALA A 27 3.85 -11.57 5.03
N THR A 28 2.99 -11.61 6.03
CA THR A 28 1.55 -11.88 5.87
C THR A 28 0.76 -10.60 6.09
N ILE A 29 -0.09 -10.26 5.13
CA ILE A 29 -0.90 -9.05 5.14
C ILE A 29 -2.34 -9.43 5.25
N VAL A 30 -2.98 -8.97 6.33
CA VAL A 30 -4.42 -9.09 6.48
C VAL A 30 -5.09 -8.03 5.62
N TRP A 31 -5.84 -8.48 4.63
CA TRP A 31 -6.69 -7.66 3.79
C TRP A 31 -8.10 -7.65 4.32
N ARG A 32 -8.65 -6.44 4.44
CA ARG A 32 -10.06 -6.21 4.74
C ARG A 32 -10.65 -5.37 3.62
N PRO A 33 -11.88 -5.64 3.16
CA PRO A 33 -12.53 -4.84 2.12
C PRO A 33 -12.51 -3.32 2.40
N ARG A 34 -12.60 -2.92 3.68
CA ARG A 34 -12.53 -1.51 4.12
C ARG A 34 -11.20 -0.82 3.78
N TYR A 35 -10.08 -1.55 3.82
CA TYR A 35 -8.75 -0.96 3.58
C TYR A 35 -8.39 -0.89 2.09
N GLY A 36 -9.12 -1.61 1.24
CA GLY A 36 -8.81 -1.74 -0.17
C GLY A 36 -7.42 -2.33 -0.41
N LYS A 37 -6.89 -2.12 -1.61
CA LYS A 37 -5.58 -2.68 -2.04
C LYS A 37 -4.36 -1.95 -1.46
N ASN A 38 -4.55 -0.85 -0.73
CA ASN A 38 -3.47 0.02 -0.29
C ASN A 38 -2.43 -0.71 0.56
N ARG A 39 -2.85 -1.61 1.44
CA ARG A 39 -1.93 -2.41 2.28
C ARG A 39 -1.04 -3.35 1.47
N LEU A 40 -1.58 -3.93 0.40
CA LEU A 40 -0.83 -4.77 -0.51
C LEU A 40 0.14 -3.92 -1.35
N VAL A 41 -0.31 -2.75 -1.83
CA VAL A 41 0.56 -1.82 -2.60
C VAL A 41 1.72 -1.34 -1.75
N ASP A 42 1.43 -0.91 -0.53
CA ASP A 42 2.44 -0.43 0.42
C ASP A 42 3.47 -1.51 0.72
N HIS A 43 3.05 -2.77 0.81
CA HIS A 43 3.99 -3.88 0.96
C HIS A 43 4.86 -4.11 -0.27
N VAL A 44 4.27 -4.15 -1.47
CA VAL A 44 5.04 -4.33 -2.71
C VAL A 44 6.08 -3.21 -2.87
N ARG A 45 5.74 -1.99 -2.43
CA ARG A 45 6.68 -0.85 -2.41
C ARG A 45 7.88 -1.06 -1.48
N VAL A 46 7.79 -1.90 -0.46
CA VAL A 46 8.94 -2.24 0.42
C VAL A 46 10.05 -2.94 -0.37
N HIS A 47 9.69 -3.81 -1.31
CA HIS A 47 10.65 -4.50 -2.18
C HIS A 47 11.22 -3.60 -3.27
N TRP A 48 10.49 -2.53 -3.61
CA TRP A 48 10.89 -1.64 -4.69
C TRP A 48 11.98 -0.67 -4.28
N GLY A 49 11.93 -0.16 -3.05
CA GLY A 49 13.00 0.69 -2.48
C GLY A 49 13.24 2.03 -3.19
N LYS A 50 12.51 2.35 -4.28
CA LYS A 50 12.72 3.58 -5.04
C LYS A 50 12.17 4.82 -4.32
N GLU A 51 12.96 5.89 -4.39
CA GLU A 51 12.66 7.17 -3.76
C GLU A 51 11.75 8.05 -4.62
N VAL A 52 10.50 7.64 -4.75
CA VAL A 52 9.53 8.28 -5.64
C VAL A 52 8.74 9.41 -4.99
N LYS A 53 8.95 9.68 -3.70
CA LYS A 53 8.29 10.76 -2.98
C LYS A 53 9.23 11.94 -2.86
N GLN A 54 8.95 12.99 -3.61
CA GLN A 54 9.75 14.21 -3.64
C GLN A 54 9.10 15.33 -2.82
N CYS A 55 9.91 16.17 -2.18
CA CYS A 55 9.45 17.40 -1.57
C CYS A 55 8.95 18.38 -2.65
N LYS A 56 7.89 19.15 -2.38
CA LYS A 56 7.41 20.18 -3.32
C LYS A 56 8.31 21.41 -3.40
N LEU A 57 9.12 21.62 -2.36
CA LEU A 57 9.91 22.84 -2.17
C LEU A 57 11.38 22.66 -2.55
N CYS A 58 11.85 21.43 -2.73
CA CYS A 58 13.25 21.13 -3.08
C CYS A 58 13.38 19.75 -3.75
N ASP A 59 14.59 19.42 -4.21
CA ASP A 59 14.90 18.16 -4.87
C ASP A 59 15.09 16.95 -3.93
N PHE A 60 14.72 17.10 -2.65
CA PHE A 60 14.78 15.99 -1.70
C PHE A 60 13.79 14.89 -2.08
N LYS A 61 14.30 13.67 -2.29
CA LYS A 61 13.55 12.46 -2.65
C LYS A 61 13.68 11.42 -1.55
N THR A 62 12.64 10.65 -1.34
CA THR A 62 12.62 9.54 -0.38
C THR A 62 11.57 8.50 -0.74
N THR A 63 11.62 7.34 -0.11
CA THR A 63 10.71 6.22 -0.34
C THR A 63 9.32 6.43 0.29
N SER A 64 9.20 7.31 1.30
CA SER A 64 7.97 7.46 2.09
C SER A 64 7.50 8.90 2.27
N PHE A 65 6.19 9.11 2.17
CA PHE A 65 5.58 10.41 2.46
C PHE A 65 5.84 10.88 3.90
N ARG A 66 6.01 9.95 4.86
CA ARG A 66 6.32 10.30 6.26
C ARG A 66 7.68 10.97 6.37
N ASN A 67 8.66 10.46 5.60
CA ASN A 67 10.00 11.02 5.55
C ASN A 67 9.98 12.40 4.89
N VAL A 68 9.22 12.60 3.81
CA VAL A 68 9.04 13.94 3.20
C VAL A 68 8.44 14.92 4.21
N ARG A 69 7.42 14.52 4.97
CA ARG A 69 6.81 15.37 5.99
C ARG A 69 7.79 15.75 7.10
N HIS A 70 8.61 14.79 7.55
CA HIS A 70 9.64 15.05 8.54
C HIS A 70 10.70 16.01 7.99
N HIS A 71 11.23 15.73 6.79
CA HIS A 71 12.15 16.61 6.08
C HIS A 71 11.60 18.03 5.94
N HIS A 72 10.33 18.17 5.55
CA HIS A 72 9.68 19.47 5.41
C HIS A 72 9.61 20.21 6.75
N LYS A 73 9.27 19.53 7.85
CA LYS A 73 9.22 20.16 9.18
C LYS A 73 10.58 20.72 9.60
N MET A 74 11.68 20.07 9.21
CA MET A 74 13.04 20.47 9.59
C MET A 74 13.66 21.48 8.62
N SER A 75 13.45 21.28 7.31
CA SER A 75 14.12 22.06 6.25
C SER A 75 13.29 23.24 5.76
N HIS A 76 11.97 23.19 5.95
CA HIS A 76 11.02 24.22 5.52
C HIS A 76 10.05 24.60 6.66
N PRO A 77 10.55 24.98 7.86
CA PRO A 77 9.69 25.27 9.02
C PRO A 77 8.78 26.50 8.80
N ASN A 78 9.20 27.42 7.93
CA ASN A 78 8.49 28.68 7.65
C ASN A 78 7.44 28.54 6.53
N MET A 79 7.34 27.37 5.90
CA MET A 79 6.39 27.11 4.81
C MET A 79 5.30 26.13 5.29
N PRO A 80 4.06 26.25 4.80
CA PRO A 80 3.03 25.27 5.11
C PRO A 80 3.28 23.95 4.36
N TYR A 81 3.03 22.81 5.01
CA TYR A 81 3.18 21.51 4.38
C TYR A 81 2.11 21.26 3.32
N GLN A 82 2.51 21.34 2.05
CA GLN A 82 1.63 21.13 0.88
C GLN A 82 1.60 19.68 0.37
N GLY A 83 2.16 18.74 1.12
CA GLY A 83 2.26 17.33 0.72
C GLY A 83 3.55 16.98 -0.02
N SER A 84 3.65 15.71 -0.45
CA SER A 84 4.75 15.19 -1.27
C SER A 84 4.33 15.06 -2.74
N LEU A 85 5.24 15.32 -3.67
CA LEU A 85 5.08 14.94 -5.08
C LEU A 85 5.37 13.45 -5.24
N SER A 86 4.59 12.78 -6.08
CA SER A 86 4.88 11.42 -6.52
C SER A 86 5.47 11.51 -7.92
N ILE A 87 6.77 11.25 -8.04
CA ILE A 87 7.50 11.30 -9.31
C ILE A 87 7.57 9.93 -10.00
N GLU A 88 6.58 9.07 -9.73
CA GLU A 88 6.49 7.72 -10.29
C GLU A 88 6.30 7.83 -11.82
N THR A 89 7.28 7.33 -12.59
CA THR A 89 7.19 7.25 -14.06
C THR A 89 6.29 6.09 -14.51
N LYS A 90 6.00 5.99 -15.82
CA LYS A 90 5.23 4.85 -16.34
C LYS A 90 6.02 3.54 -16.21
N GLU A 91 7.33 3.63 -16.31
CA GLU A 91 8.28 2.53 -16.15
C GLU A 91 8.29 2.04 -14.71
N ASP A 92 8.30 2.99 -13.77
CA ASP A 92 8.18 2.73 -12.33
C ASP A 92 6.88 2.00 -11.97
N ILE A 93 5.75 2.41 -12.57
CA ILE A 93 4.47 1.73 -12.38
C ILE A 93 4.53 0.28 -12.91
N LYS A 94 5.19 0.06 -14.06
CA LYS A 94 5.38 -1.30 -14.61
C LYS A 94 6.22 -2.16 -13.68
N GLU A 95 7.33 -1.65 -13.15
CA GLU A 95 8.15 -2.39 -12.19
C GLU A 95 7.37 -2.75 -10.93
N LEU A 96 6.56 -1.83 -10.41
CA LEU A 96 5.72 -2.09 -9.24
C LEU A 96 4.68 -3.20 -9.52
N LEU A 97 4.13 -3.24 -10.74
CA LEU A 97 3.23 -4.32 -11.17
C LEU A 97 3.97 -5.67 -11.30
N GLU A 98 5.20 -5.68 -11.78
CA GLU A 98 6.02 -6.91 -11.82
C GLU A 98 6.38 -7.41 -10.42
N LEU A 99 6.70 -6.51 -9.50
CA LEU A 99 6.90 -6.87 -8.09
C LEU A 99 5.61 -7.37 -7.46
N TRP A 100 4.46 -6.78 -7.78
CA TRP A 100 3.16 -7.24 -7.32
C TRP A 100 2.88 -8.68 -7.78
N LYS A 101 3.14 -8.99 -9.06
CA LYS A 101 3.01 -10.35 -9.61
C LYS A 101 3.87 -11.36 -8.85
N LYS A 102 5.10 -10.98 -8.48
CA LYS A 102 6.01 -11.82 -7.70
C LYS A 102 5.54 -11.99 -6.25
N CYS A 103 5.00 -10.94 -5.63
CA CYS A 103 4.51 -11.01 -4.25
C CYS A 103 3.22 -11.81 -4.13
N PHE A 104 2.29 -11.63 -5.07
CA PHE A 104 0.92 -12.18 -5.02
C PHE A 104 0.48 -12.74 -6.38
N PRO A 105 1.08 -13.85 -6.85
CA PRO A 105 0.75 -14.41 -8.17
C PRO A 105 -0.71 -14.87 -8.29
N GLY A 106 -1.33 -15.27 -7.17
CA GLY A 106 -2.72 -15.75 -7.13
C GLY A 106 -3.81 -14.68 -7.11
N LEU A 107 -3.47 -13.39 -7.04
CA LEU A 107 -4.46 -12.31 -6.88
C LEU A 107 -4.96 -11.70 -8.19
N LEU A 108 -4.25 -11.97 -9.28
CA LEU A 108 -4.54 -11.40 -10.59
C LEU A 108 -5.70 -12.11 -11.31
N SER A 109 -6.14 -13.28 -10.80
CA SER A 109 -7.32 -13.98 -11.33
C SER A 109 -8.64 -13.39 -10.84
N GLN A 110 -8.65 -12.55 -9.79
CA GLN A 110 -9.88 -11.97 -9.23
C GLN A 110 -10.08 -10.47 -9.51
N LEU A 111 -9.08 -9.77 -10.03
CA LEU A 111 -9.15 -8.33 -10.27
C LEU A 111 -8.91 -8.05 -11.75
N THR A 112 -10.01 -7.95 -12.50
CA THR A 112 -10.00 -7.45 -13.88
C THR A 112 -9.28 -6.10 -13.92
N LEU A 113 -8.48 -5.92 -14.96
CA LEU A 113 -7.50 -4.85 -15.18
C LEU A 113 -8.03 -3.40 -15.14
N TRP A 114 -9.30 -3.19 -14.80
CA TRP A 114 -9.97 -1.90 -14.66
C TRP A 114 -9.49 -1.07 -13.46
N TYR A 115 -8.93 -1.69 -12.42
CA TYR A 115 -8.63 -1.02 -11.15
C TYR A 115 -7.19 -0.49 -11.01
N PHE A 116 -6.29 -0.76 -11.96
CA PHE A 116 -4.91 -0.24 -11.93
C PHE A 116 -4.72 1.06 -12.75
N TYR A 117 -5.69 1.43 -13.61
CA TYR A 117 -5.63 2.59 -14.50
C TYR A 117 -6.29 3.88 -13.96
N ARG A 118 -6.72 3.91 -12.70
CA ARG A 118 -7.24 5.12 -12.05
C ARG A 118 -6.27 5.58 -10.96
N ILE A 119 -5.07 5.98 -11.41
CA ILE A 119 -4.15 6.90 -10.75
C ILE A 119 -4.35 8.25 -11.46
#